data_AF-E9SXY7-F1
#
_entry.id   AF-E9SXY7-F1
#
_cell.length_a   1.000
_cell.length_b   1.000
_cell.length_c   1.000
_cell.angle_alpha   90.00
_cell.angle_beta   90.00
_cell.angle_gamma   90.00
#
_symmetry.space_group_name_H-M   'P 1'
#
loop_
_entity.id
_entity.type
_entity.pdbx_description
1 polymer ?
#
loop_
_entity_poly.entity_id
_entity_poly.type
_entity_poly.pdbx_seq_one_letter_code
_entity_poly.pdbx_strand_id
1 'polypeptide(L)'
;MAVALGIGVAVAGSLSACGSSDDTTAAVQATTTATVAAPATSLAPPVSASVVVPSPTVPAPASAPASVSAPTLVPMPNVMCMNLQDAQDLIQEHGVFFSRSADASGKGRNQVVDSNWIVVGQTPAVGALIGEGDAVLSVVKIGEPNPC
;
A
#
# COMPACT_ATOMS: atom_id res chain seq x y z
N MET A 1 -74.19 12.32 14.23
CA MET A 1 -73.78 12.35 12.81
C MET A 1 -72.54 11.47 12.69
N ALA A 2 -72.67 10.36 11.94
CA ALA A 2 -71.56 9.54 11.44
C ALA A 2 -70.67 10.42 10.53
N VAL A 3 -69.39 10.12 10.27
CA VAL A 3 -68.91 9.02 9.43
C VAL A 3 -67.43 8.73 9.74
N ALA A 4 -67.09 7.45 9.79
CA ALA A 4 -65.71 6.92 9.74
C ALA A 4 -65.36 6.52 8.30
N LEU A 5 -64.12 6.78 7.86
CA LEU A 5 -63.40 6.21 6.71
C LEU A 5 -61.92 6.57 6.98
N GLY A 6 -60.91 5.70 7.12
CA GLY A 6 -60.71 4.36 6.57
C GLY A 6 -59.87 4.47 5.29
N ILE A 7 -58.61 3.98 5.33
CA ILE A 7 -57.80 3.31 4.28
C ILE A 7 -56.30 3.61 4.48
N GLY A 8 -55.54 2.57 4.82
CA GLY A 8 -54.08 2.53 4.65
C GLY A 8 -53.72 1.85 3.34
N VAL A 9 -52.54 2.16 2.79
CA VAL A 9 -51.85 1.35 1.77
C VAL A 9 -50.35 1.50 1.95
N ALA A 10 -49.67 0.36 2.10
CA ALA A 10 -48.22 0.19 2.05
C ALA A 10 -47.79 -0.08 0.60
N VAL A 11 -46.63 0.45 0.18
CA VAL A 11 -45.88 0.03 -1.04
C VAL A 11 -44.40 0.29 -0.73
N ALA A 12 -43.63 -0.73 -0.33
CA ALA A 12 -42.94 -1.75 -1.13
C ALA A 12 -41.74 -1.20 -1.93
N GLY A 13 -40.54 -1.65 -1.53
CA GLY A 13 -39.27 -1.34 -2.17
C GLY A 13 -39.01 -2.19 -3.42
N SER A 14 -38.07 -1.71 -4.23
CA SER A 14 -37.61 -2.38 -5.45
C SER A 14 -36.10 -2.56 -5.38
N LEU A 15 -35.68 -3.80 -5.11
CA LEU A 15 -34.31 -4.28 -5.33
C LEU A 15 -34.18 -4.63 -6.82
N SER A 16 -33.29 -3.94 -7.53
CA SER A 16 -32.88 -4.34 -8.88
C SER A 16 -31.78 -5.40 -8.77
N ALA A 17 -32.21 -6.65 -8.58
CA ALA A 17 -31.41 -7.83 -8.83
C ALA A 17 -31.59 -8.24 -10.29
N CYS A 18 -30.53 -8.17 -11.08
CA CYS A 18 -30.51 -8.71 -12.45
C CYS A 18 -29.93 -10.13 -12.37
N GLY A 19 -30.77 -11.13 -12.54
CA GLY A 19 -30.41 -12.54 -12.61
C GLY A 19 -31.22 -13.24 -13.70
N SER A 20 -30.50 -13.90 -14.61
CA SER A 20 -30.93 -14.85 -15.65
C SER A 20 -29.67 -15.67 -15.98
N SER A 21 -29.62 -16.99 -16.11
CA SER A 21 -30.58 -18.09 -16.09
C SER A 21 -29.84 -19.39 -15.72
N ASP A 22 -30.60 -20.40 -15.31
CA ASP A 22 -30.24 -21.79 -15.00
C ASP A 22 -29.38 -22.52 -16.06
N ASP A 23 -28.52 -23.46 -15.64
CA ASP A 23 -28.61 -24.88 -16.05
C ASP A 23 -27.73 -25.80 -15.19
N THR A 24 -28.26 -26.97 -14.85
CA THR A 24 -27.61 -28.06 -14.12
C THR A 24 -27.06 -29.04 -15.14
N THR A 25 -25.76 -29.39 -15.11
CA THR A 25 -25.26 -30.74 -15.47
C THR A 25 -23.75 -30.85 -15.21
N ALA A 26 -23.38 -31.92 -14.50
CA ALA A 26 -22.01 -32.40 -14.36
C ALA A 26 -21.43 -32.82 -15.70
N ALA A 27 -20.15 -32.49 -15.99
CA ALA A 27 -19.16 -33.42 -16.56
C ALA A 27 -17.85 -32.71 -16.92
N VAL A 28 -16.76 -33.39 -16.55
CA VAL A 28 -15.49 -33.61 -17.26
C VAL A 28 -14.60 -32.43 -17.69
N GLN A 29 -13.41 -32.45 -17.10
CA GLN A 29 -12.08 -32.37 -17.73
C GLN A 29 -11.86 -31.36 -18.87
N ALA A 30 -10.97 -30.39 -18.61
CA ALA A 30 -9.99 -29.98 -19.60
C ALA A 30 -8.70 -29.52 -18.90
N THR A 31 -7.76 -30.46 -18.78
CA THR A 31 -6.33 -30.19 -18.65
C THR A 31 -5.87 -29.48 -19.91
N THR A 32 -5.36 -28.25 -19.80
CA THR A 32 -4.64 -27.61 -20.91
C THR A 32 -3.18 -27.39 -20.51
N THR A 33 -2.36 -28.36 -20.89
CA THR A 33 -0.91 -28.25 -21.00
C THR A 33 -0.59 -27.32 -22.17
N ALA A 34 0.23 -26.28 -21.96
CA ALA A 34 0.81 -25.50 -23.05
C ALA A 34 2.33 -25.58 -22.99
N THR A 35 2.86 -26.21 -24.04
CA THR A 35 4.24 -26.63 -24.26
C THR A 35 5.10 -25.50 -24.83
N VAL A 36 6.38 -25.55 -24.43
CA VAL A 36 7.59 -24.90 -24.94
C VAL A 36 7.57 -24.53 -26.44
N ALA A 37 8.11 -23.34 -26.77
CA ALA A 37 8.80 -23.12 -28.04
C ALA A 37 9.90 -22.05 -27.90
N ALA A 38 11.15 -22.53 -27.84
CA ALA A 38 12.33 -21.75 -28.21
C ALA A 38 12.57 -21.93 -29.72
N PRO A 39 12.95 -20.87 -30.45
CA PRO A 39 13.71 -21.03 -31.69
C PRO A 39 15.15 -20.56 -31.48
N ALA A 40 16.07 -21.49 -31.77
CA ALA A 40 17.48 -21.22 -31.97
C ALA A 40 17.75 -20.83 -33.43
N THR A 41 18.87 -20.10 -33.59
CA THR A 41 19.74 -20.01 -34.77
C THR A 41 19.36 -19.04 -35.89
N SER A 42 20.16 -17.97 -36.03
CA SER A 42 20.48 -17.37 -37.34
C SER A 42 21.95 -16.95 -37.37
N LEU A 43 22.59 -17.21 -38.52
CA LEU A 43 24.02 -17.31 -38.77
C LEU A 43 24.77 -15.96 -38.94
N ALA A 44 26.08 -16.02 -38.68
CA ALA A 44 27.14 -15.01 -38.85
C ALA A 44 27.37 -14.49 -40.29
N PRO A 45 28.14 -13.39 -40.46
CA PRO A 45 29.53 -13.53 -40.95
C PRO A 45 30.55 -12.55 -40.28
N PRO A 46 31.87 -12.71 -40.54
CA PRO A 46 32.96 -12.26 -39.67
C PRO A 46 33.47 -10.87 -40.05
N VAL A 47 33.99 -10.11 -39.09
CA VAL A 47 35.07 -9.14 -39.35
C VAL A 47 35.76 -8.66 -38.08
N SER A 48 37.08 -8.58 -38.21
CA SER A 48 38.02 -7.76 -37.45
C SER A 48 38.40 -8.24 -36.04
N ALA A 49 39.39 -9.13 -36.02
CA ALA A 49 40.36 -9.19 -34.94
C ALA A 49 41.08 -7.84 -34.85
N SER A 50 40.63 -6.98 -33.94
CA SER A 50 41.39 -5.81 -33.52
C SER A 50 42.24 -6.22 -32.33
N VAL A 51 43.55 -6.13 -32.52
CA VAL A 51 44.58 -6.39 -31.50
C VAL A 51 44.37 -5.39 -30.35
N VAL A 52 43.88 -5.88 -29.20
CA VAL A 52 43.90 -5.09 -27.96
C VAL A 52 45.32 -5.16 -27.41
N VAL A 53 46.07 -4.09 -27.66
CA VAL A 53 47.29 -3.77 -26.93
C VAL A 53 46.90 -3.66 -25.45
N PRO A 54 47.55 -4.36 -24.49
CA PRO A 54 47.31 -4.11 -23.08
C PRO A 54 47.74 -2.68 -22.78
N SER A 55 46.76 -1.79 -22.66
CA SER A 55 46.97 -0.48 -22.06
C SER A 55 47.42 -0.71 -20.62
N PRO A 56 48.47 -0.04 -20.12
CA PRO A 56 48.89 -0.20 -18.73
C PRO A 56 47.71 0.10 -17.82
N THR A 57 47.31 -0.87 -17.01
CA THR A 57 46.35 -0.68 -15.93
C THR A 57 46.90 0.39 -15.00
N VAL A 58 46.42 1.62 -15.18
CA VAL A 58 46.50 2.66 -14.16
C VAL A 58 45.70 2.12 -12.98
N PRO A 59 46.28 2.00 -11.77
CA PRO A 59 45.50 1.62 -10.61
C PRO A 59 44.37 2.63 -10.45
N ALA A 60 43.12 2.14 -10.51
CA ALA A 60 41.96 2.97 -10.23
C ALA A 60 42.17 3.59 -8.85
N PRO A 61 42.04 4.93 -8.70
CA PRO A 61 42.14 5.54 -7.38
C PRO A 61 41.12 4.87 -6.47
N ALA A 62 41.60 4.38 -5.32
CA ALA A 62 40.75 3.78 -4.31
C ALA A 62 39.58 4.74 -4.01
N SER A 63 38.35 4.30 -4.25
CA SER A 63 37.15 5.06 -3.91
C SER A 63 37.22 5.47 -2.44
N ALA A 64 37.37 6.77 -2.20
CA ALA A 64 37.18 7.35 -0.88
C ALA A 64 35.76 6.97 -0.39
N PRO A 65 35.59 6.60 0.89
CA PRO A 65 34.27 6.27 1.42
C PRO A 65 33.35 7.49 1.25
N ALA A 66 32.18 7.27 0.64
CA ALA A 66 31.16 8.31 0.51
C ALA A 66 30.74 8.77 1.91
N SER A 67 30.92 10.06 2.19
CA SER A 67 30.45 10.69 3.42
C SER A 67 28.92 10.62 3.47
N VAL A 68 28.37 9.77 4.35
CA VAL A 68 26.93 9.74 4.63
C VAL A 68 26.63 10.89 5.56
N SER A 69 25.84 11.87 5.10
CA SER A 69 25.37 12.98 5.94
C SER A 69 24.60 12.44 7.15
N ALA A 70 24.81 13.04 8.33
CA ALA A 70 24.09 12.66 9.53
C ALA A 70 22.57 12.90 9.37
N PRO A 71 21.71 12.03 9.92
CA PRO A 71 20.27 12.18 9.80
C PRO A 71 19.78 13.43 10.55
N THR A 72 18.95 14.23 9.89
CA THR A 72 18.23 15.34 10.53
C THR A 72 17.13 14.76 11.41
N LEU A 73 17.11 15.16 12.68
CA LEU A 73 16.09 14.74 13.64
C LEU A 73 15.15 15.90 13.96
N VAL A 74 13.86 15.60 14.08
CA VAL A 74 12.81 16.59 14.36
C VAL A 74 11.88 16.11 15.47
N PRO A 75 11.27 17.02 16.26
CA PRO A 75 10.36 16.62 17.32
C PRO A 75 9.06 16.02 16.75
N MET A 76 8.63 14.88 17.30
CA MET A 76 7.40 14.18 16.92
C MET A 76 6.17 15.05 17.21
N PRO A 77 5.34 15.37 16.21
CA PRO A 77 4.11 16.12 16.43
C PRO A 77 3.06 15.30 17.21
N ASN A 78 2.05 15.99 17.76
CA ASN A 78 0.89 15.31 18.33
C ASN A 78 -0.08 14.95 17.21
N VAL A 79 -0.23 13.66 16.95
CA VAL A 79 -1.10 13.12 15.88
C VAL A 79 -2.23 12.25 16.42
N MET A 80 -2.47 12.29 17.73
CA MET A 80 -3.58 11.56 18.36
C MET A 80 -4.93 12.01 17.80
N CYS A 81 -5.80 11.03 17.55
CA CYS A 81 -7.15 11.22 17.03
C CYS A 81 -7.23 11.91 15.67
N MET A 82 -6.11 12.01 14.95
CA MET A 82 -6.10 12.46 13.56
C MET A 82 -6.46 11.31 12.62
N ASN A 83 -6.95 11.67 11.43
CA ASN A 83 -6.95 10.76 10.30
C ASN A 83 -5.51 10.32 10.00
N LEU A 84 -5.29 9.06 9.61
CA LEU A 84 -3.94 8.54 9.35
C LEU A 84 -3.24 9.26 8.19
N GLN A 85 -3.96 9.71 7.15
CA GLN A 85 -3.34 10.47 6.06
C GLN A 85 -2.87 11.85 6.57
N ASP A 86 -3.75 12.59 7.25
CA ASP A 86 -3.41 13.90 7.83
C ASP A 86 -2.26 13.80 8.85
N ALA A 87 -2.22 12.73 9.63
CA ALA A 87 -1.13 12.47 10.58
C ALA A 87 0.22 12.26 9.88
N GLN A 88 0.24 11.49 8.79
CA GLN A 88 1.44 11.28 8.00
C GLN A 88 1.88 12.56 7.30
N ASP A 89 0.95 13.34 6.77
CA ASP A 89 1.24 14.63 6.12
C ASP A 89 1.84 15.62 7.13
N LEU A 90 1.31 15.69 8.35
CA LEU A 90 1.89 16.52 9.41
C LEU A 90 3.33 16.11 9.76
N ILE A 91 3.62 14.80 9.81
CA ILE A 91 4.99 14.33 10.07
C ILE A 91 5.94 14.73 8.91
N GLN A 92 5.45 14.66 7.68
CA GLN A 92 6.19 15.08 6.48
C GLN A 92 6.46 16.59 6.45
N GLU A 93 5.50 17.41 6.86
CA GLU A 93 5.68 18.87 7.00
C GLU A 93 6.80 19.22 8.00
N HIS A 94 7.02 18.36 8.99
CA HIS A 94 8.12 18.47 9.94
C HIS A 94 9.46 17.94 9.41
N GLY A 95 9.51 17.38 8.20
CA GLY A 95 10.74 16.96 7.52
C GLY A 95 11.06 15.47 7.63
N VAL A 96 10.12 14.63 8.06
CA VAL A 96 10.25 13.16 8.09
C VAL A 96 9.32 12.57 7.03
N PHE A 97 9.89 12.07 5.94
CA PHE A 97 9.11 11.65 4.77
C PHE A 97 8.45 10.29 4.93
N PHE A 98 9.06 9.42 5.73
CA PHE A 98 8.59 8.06 5.94
C PHE A 98 8.18 7.84 7.39
N SER A 99 6.92 7.47 7.58
CA SER A 99 6.39 6.96 8.84
C SER A 99 5.75 5.60 8.62
N ARG A 100 5.55 4.85 9.71
CA ARG A 100 4.99 3.50 9.70
C ARG A 100 3.65 3.50 10.42
N SER A 101 2.80 2.54 10.08
CA SER A 101 1.51 2.37 10.73
C SER A 101 1.18 0.90 10.98
N ALA A 102 0.37 0.63 12.01
CA ALA A 102 -0.08 -0.70 12.36
C ALA A 102 -1.55 -0.69 12.81
N ASP A 103 -2.31 -1.69 12.35
CA ASP A 103 -3.71 -1.91 12.76
C ASP A 103 -3.76 -2.41 14.22
N ALA A 104 -4.16 -1.51 15.12
CA ALA A 104 -4.27 -1.77 16.55
C ALA A 104 -5.50 -2.62 16.93
N SER A 105 -6.42 -2.88 15.99
CA SER A 105 -7.57 -3.76 16.24
C SER A 105 -7.19 -5.25 16.35
N GLY A 106 -5.96 -5.62 15.99
CA GLY A 106 -5.50 -7.01 15.96
C GLY A 106 -6.01 -7.82 14.77
N LYS A 107 -6.75 -7.21 13.83
CA LYS A 107 -7.32 -7.88 12.66
C LYS A 107 -6.33 -8.07 11.51
N GLY A 108 -5.13 -7.48 11.58
CA GLY A 108 -4.07 -7.68 10.58
C GLY A 108 -4.42 -7.18 9.17
N ARG A 109 -5.24 -6.14 9.06
CA ARG A 109 -5.69 -5.60 7.77
C ARG A 109 -4.59 -4.75 7.12
N ASN A 110 -4.57 -4.75 5.80
CA ASN A 110 -3.72 -3.83 5.04
C ASN A 110 -4.34 -2.44 4.99
N GLN A 111 -3.55 -1.42 5.30
CA GLN A 111 -3.95 -0.01 5.26
C GLN A 111 -3.75 0.52 3.83
N VAL A 112 -4.65 0.14 2.91
CA VAL A 112 -4.53 0.53 1.49
C VAL A 112 -5.03 1.96 1.25
N VAL A 113 -6.01 2.40 2.05
CA VAL A 113 -6.58 3.75 2.00
C VAL A 113 -6.41 4.36 3.37
N ASP A 114 -5.33 5.13 3.55
CA ASP A 114 -4.95 5.71 4.84
C ASP A 114 -6.05 6.60 5.42
N SER A 115 -6.79 7.31 4.55
CA SER A 115 -7.91 8.16 4.98
C SER A 115 -9.08 7.39 5.61
N ASN A 116 -9.06 6.06 5.61
CA ASN A 116 -10.06 5.18 6.27
C ASN A 116 -9.65 4.77 7.70
N TRP A 117 -8.61 5.39 8.26
CA TRP A 117 -8.03 5.03 9.55
C TRP A 117 -7.89 6.25 10.45
N ILE A 118 -8.07 6.04 11.74
CA ILE A 118 -7.86 7.04 12.79
C ILE A 118 -6.72 6.60 13.69
N VAL A 119 -5.86 7.55 14.05
CA VAL A 119 -4.71 7.33 14.94
C VAL A 119 -5.18 7.26 16.38
N VAL A 120 -4.91 6.12 17.03
CA VAL A 120 -5.28 5.85 18.44
C VAL A 120 -4.06 5.70 19.34
N GLY A 121 -2.86 5.67 18.77
CA GLY A 121 -1.59 5.64 19.48
C GLY A 121 -0.43 6.06 18.59
N GLN A 122 0.61 6.64 19.17
CA GLN A 122 1.81 7.05 18.46
C GLN A 122 3.04 6.65 19.26
N THR A 123 4.12 6.33 18.55
CA THR A 123 5.43 6.09 19.14
C THR A 123 6.47 6.65 18.18
N PRO A 124 7.46 7.44 18.64
CA PRO A 124 7.66 7.94 20.01
C PRO A 124 6.56 8.89 20.51
N ALA A 125 6.65 9.26 21.79
CA ALA A 125 5.76 10.26 22.39
C ALA A 125 5.98 11.65 21.77
N VAL A 126 5.01 12.54 21.94
CA VAL A 126 5.06 13.92 21.45
C VAL A 126 6.35 14.63 21.93
N GLY A 127 7.01 15.33 21.03
CA GLY A 127 8.24 16.08 21.28
C GLY A 127 9.54 15.26 21.28
N ALA A 128 9.46 13.92 21.28
CA ALA A 128 10.65 13.09 21.11
C ALA A 128 11.23 13.25 19.70
N LEU A 129 12.56 13.19 19.59
CA LEU A 129 13.25 13.34 18.32
C LEU A 129 13.06 12.09 17.46
N ILE A 130 12.63 12.28 16.21
CA ILE A 130 12.42 11.24 15.20
C ILE A 130 13.18 11.59 13.91
N GLY A 131 13.68 10.55 13.24
CA GLY A 131 14.10 10.59 11.84
C GLY A 131 13.22 9.68 10.98
N GLU A 132 13.74 9.32 9.81
CA GLU A 132 13.03 8.49 8.82
C GLU A 132 12.67 7.11 9.37
N GLY A 133 11.37 6.77 9.35
CA GLY A 133 10.85 5.47 9.76
C GLY A 133 10.74 5.23 11.27
N ASP A 134 11.16 6.20 12.09
CA ASP A 134 11.07 6.10 13.56
C ASP A 134 9.64 6.25 14.07
N ALA A 135 8.83 7.06 13.37
CA ALA A 135 7.43 7.28 13.73
C ALA A 135 6.58 6.04 13.39
N VAL A 136 5.94 5.46 14.41
CA VAL A 136 5.01 4.33 14.31
C VAL A 136 3.65 4.75 14.85
N LEU A 137 2.62 4.66 13.99
CA LEU A 137 1.24 5.04 14.29
C LEU A 137 0.37 3.79 14.49
N SER A 138 -0.24 3.68 15.67
CA SER A 138 -1.25 2.67 15.95
C SER A 138 -2.60 3.21 15.50
N VAL A 139 -3.31 2.49 14.64
CA VAL A 139 -4.56 2.96 14.05
C VAL A 139 -5.70 1.96 14.17
N VAL A 140 -6.93 2.47 14.11
CA VAL A 140 -8.16 1.68 14.02
C VAL A 140 -8.98 2.17 12.83
N LYS A 141 -9.80 1.30 12.22
CA LYS A 141 -10.62 1.70 11.08
C LYS A 141 -11.71 2.67 11.54
N ILE A 142 -11.95 3.72 10.76
CA ILE A 142 -12.99 4.70 11.09
C ILE A 142 -14.36 3.99 11.21
N GLY A 143 -15.09 4.34 12.26
CA GLY A 143 -16.38 3.72 12.61
C GLY A 143 -16.28 2.50 13.53
N GLU A 144 -15.08 2.02 13.86
CA GLU A 144 -14.89 1.02 14.92
C GLU A 144 -14.73 1.70 16.30
N PRO A 145 -15.09 1.01 17.41
CA PRO A 145 -14.90 1.52 18.76
C PRO A 145 -13.43 1.82 19.04
N ASN A 146 -13.14 3.03 19.48
CA ASN A 146 -11.79 3.48 19.77
C ASN A 146 -11.85 4.66 20.79
N PRO A 147 -10.72 5.11 21.37
CA PRO A 147 -10.70 6.17 22.39
C PRO A 147 -10.84 7.58 21.81
N CYS A 148 -10.82 7.70 20.49
CA CYS A 148 -11.29 8.84 19.72
C CYS A 148 -12.72 8.52 19.21
#